data_AF-A0A8H3NY64-F1
#
_entry.id   AF-A0A8H3NY64-F1
#
_cell.length_a   1.000
_cell.length_b   1.000
_cell.length_c   1.000
_cell.angle_alpha   90.00
_cell.angle_beta   90.00
_cell.angle_gamma   90.00
#
_symmetry.space_group_name_H-M   'P 1'
#
loop_
_entity.id
_entity.type
_entity.pdbx_description
1 polymer ?
#
loop_
_entity_poly.entity_id
_entity_poly.type
_entity_poly.pdbx_seq_one_letter_code
_entity_poly.pdbx_strand_id
1 'polypeptide(L)'
;MALHEVTSCSLETKIGRAIKYTAALHRKDGVAEEAFMHWFTNQFLPRAVPIMKKHNILKYAVQKTDPKISSTFQAEVHQVSPSWKVNDCDLLLEYWVYDLEDIKNLASDPEWIQTALGDGNDWLDTSKSTICIGYDTTYVEYGAVVNVAGRRRRRSRVSASFD
;
A
#
# COMPACT_ATOMS: atom_id res chain seq x y z
N MET A 1 34.35 -25.71 -27.10
CA MET A 1 32.93 -25.32 -26.85
C MET A 1 32.64 -25.62 -25.40
N ALA A 2 32.71 -24.62 -24.53
CA ALA A 2 32.35 -24.77 -23.11
C ALA A 2 30.91 -24.28 -22.95
N LEU A 3 30.02 -25.19 -22.55
CA LEU A 3 28.66 -24.88 -22.16
C LEU A 3 28.74 -24.15 -20.81
N HIS A 4 28.35 -22.87 -20.81
CA HIS A 4 28.09 -22.14 -19.57
C HIS A 4 26.89 -22.79 -18.90
N GLU A 5 27.12 -23.37 -17.72
CA GLU A 5 26.06 -23.62 -16.75
C GLU A 5 25.44 -22.27 -16.40
N VAL A 6 24.21 -22.05 -16.89
CA VAL A 6 23.36 -20.97 -16.43
C VAL A 6 23.01 -21.33 -14.99
N THR A 7 23.70 -20.70 -14.04
CA THR A 7 23.32 -20.70 -12.64
C THR A 7 21.89 -20.18 -12.56
N SER A 8 20.96 -21.11 -12.40
CA SER A 8 19.57 -20.86 -12.02
C SER A 8 19.60 -19.91 -10.83
N CYS A 9 19.20 -18.66 -11.05
CA CYS A 9 18.88 -17.74 -9.97
C CYS A 9 17.68 -18.34 -9.24
N SER A 10 17.95 -19.08 -8.18
CA SER A 10 16.93 -19.63 -7.30
C SER A 10 16.17 -18.45 -6.70
N LEU A 11 14.94 -18.22 -7.18
CA LEU A 11 13.95 -17.44 -6.47
C LEU A 11 13.63 -18.18 -5.17
N GLU A 12 14.48 -18.01 -4.15
CA GLU A 12 14.10 -18.30 -2.79
C GLU A 12 12.87 -17.46 -2.52
N THR A 13 11.71 -18.11 -2.54
CA THR A 13 10.47 -17.49 -2.12
C THR A 13 10.70 -17.14 -0.66
N LYS A 14 10.94 -15.86 -0.34
CA LYS A 14 10.94 -15.38 1.05
C LYS A 14 9.53 -15.65 1.58
N ILE A 15 9.30 -16.82 2.20
CA ILE A 15 8.04 -17.17 2.86
C ILE A 15 8.04 -16.41 4.19
N GLY A 16 7.74 -15.11 4.11
CA GLY A 16 7.62 -14.20 5.25
C GLY A 16 6.27 -13.49 5.23
N ARG A 17 5.90 -12.86 6.34
CA ARG A 17 4.74 -11.95 6.34
C ARG A 17 5.15 -10.68 5.59
N ALA A 18 4.41 -10.31 4.55
CA ALA A 18 4.71 -9.09 3.78
C ALA A 18 4.57 -7.84 4.67
N ILE A 19 5.60 -7.00 4.64
CA ILE A 19 5.62 -5.67 5.25
C ILE A 19 4.85 -4.74 4.32
N LYS A 20 3.94 -3.96 4.88
CA LYS A 20 3.24 -2.88 4.20
C LYS A 20 3.96 -1.57 4.47
N TYR A 21 4.38 -0.90 3.40
CA TYR A 21 4.90 0.46 3.41
C TYR A 21 3.86 1.36 2.75
N THR A 22 3.40 2.38 3.47
CA THR A 22 2.37 3.31 3.01
C THR A 22 2.94 4.72 3.00
N ALA A 23 2.75 5.45 1.90
CA ALA A 23 3.12 6.86 1.77
C ALA A 23 1.89 7.70 1.42
N ALA A 24 1.57 8.67 2.27
CA ALA A 24 0.57 9.70 1.98
C ALA A 24 1.26 10.85 1.25
N LEU A 25 0.84 11.12 0.02
CA LEU A 25 1.41 12.14 -0.85
C LEU A 25 0.44 13.30 -1.06
N HIS A 26 0.98 14.51 -1.05
CA HIS A 26 0.27 15.73 -1.36
C HIS A 26 0.79 16.28 -2.69
N ARG A 27 -0.11 16.76 -3.54
CA ARG A 27 0.27 17.53 -4.71
C ARG A 27 0.81 18.90 -4.26
N LYS A 28 1.68 19.47 -5.09
CA LYS A 28 2.25 20.80 -4.86
C LYS A 28 1.18 21.88 -4.93
N ASP A 29 1.34 22.92 -4.09
CA ASP A 29 0.41 24.05 -4.07
C ASP A 29 0.35 24.72 -5.45
N GLY A 30 -0.87 24.98 -5.94
CA GLY A 30 -1.11 25.55 -7.27
C GLY A 30 -1.25 24.52 -8.39
N VAL A 31 -0.94 23.23 -8.15
CA VAL A 31 -1.22 22.16 -9.12
C VAL A 31 -2.69 21.76 -9.04
N ALA A 32 -3.37 21.80 -10.18
CA ALA A 32 -4.76 21.34 -10.28
C ALA A 32 -4.84 19.82 -10.14
N GLU A 33 -5.90 19.33 -9.46
CA GLU A 33 -6.11 17.89 -9.25
C GLU A 33 -6.06 17.09 -10.54
N GLU A 34 -6.78 17.55 -11.57
CA GLU A 34 -6.89 16.83 -12.85
C GLU A 34 -5.52 16.70 -13.53
N ALA A 35 -4.73 17.77 -13.53
CA ALA A 35 -3.38 17.77 -14.08
C ALA A 35 -2.47 16.81 -13.29
N PHE A 36 -2.56 16.84 -11.96
CA PHE A 36 -1.80 15.96 -11.08
C PHE A 36 -2.15 14.48 -11.32
N MET A 37 -3.44 14.16 -11.41
CA MET A 37 -3.90 12.79 -11.67
C MET A 37 -3.51 12.32 -13.06
N HIS A 38 -3.59 13.19 -14.08
CA HIS A 38 -3.14 12.89 -15.43
C HIS A 38 -1.64 12.58 -15.46
N TRP A 39 -0.81 13.41 -14.81
CA TRP A 39 0.62 13.12 -14.68
C TRP A 39 0.87 11.80 -13.94
N PHE A 40 0.22 11.59 -12.78
CA PHE A 40 0.44 10.42 -11.97
C PHE A 40 0.11 9.14 -12.75
N THR A 41 -1.05 9.10 -13.39
CA THR A 41 -1.55 7.89 -14.07
C THR A 41 -0.91 7.66 -15.44
N ASN A 42 -0.68 8.70 -16.23
CA ASN A 42 -0.21 8.56 -17.61
C ASN A 42 1.30 8.73 -17.78
N GLN A 43 2.00 9.25 -16.77
CA GLN A 43 3.44 9.48 -16.85
C GLN A 43 4.20 8.80 -15.71
N PHE A 44 3.82 9.02 -14.45
CA PHE A 44 4.52 8.41 -13.33
C PHE A 44 4.34 6.88 -13.32
N LEU A 45 3.11 6.36 -13.28
CA LEU A 45 2.86 4.91 -13.17
C LEU A 45 3.51 4.08 -14.29
N PRO A 46 3.42 4.44 -15.58
CA PRO A 46 4.05 3.67 -16.66
C PRO A 46 5.58 3.60 -16.54
N ARG A 47 6.22 4.64 -15.98
CA ARG A 47 7.66 4.69 -15.71
C ARG A 47 8.03 3.92 -14.44
N ALA A 48 7.21 4.06 -13.40
CA ALA A 48 7.51 3.61 -12.05
C ALA A 48 7.29 2.10 -11.84
N VAL A 49 6.18 1.56 -12.35
CA VAL A 49 5.77 0.16 -12.11
C VAL A 49 6.79 -0.88 -12.63
N PRO A 50 7.39 -0.74 -13.83
CA PRO A 50 8.43 -1.66 -14.28
C PRO A 50 9.64 -1.71 -13.33
N ILE A 51 10.04 -0.56 -12.79
CA ILE A 51 11.18 -0.43 -11.87
C ILE A 51 10.82 -1.05 -10.51
N MET A 52 9.61 -0.79 -9.99
CA MET A 52 9.12 -1.47 -8.77
C MET A 52 9.17 -3.00 -8.92
N LYS A 53 8.77 -3.53 -10.08
CA LYS A 53 8.82 -4.96 -10.35
C LYS A 53 10.26 -5.50 -10.34
N LYS A 54 11.22 -4.75 -10.88
CA LYS A 54 12.67 -5.07 -10.84
C LYS A 54 13.21 -5.14 -9.41
N HIS A 55 12.65 -4.34 -8.49
CA HIS A 55 13.02 -4.30 -7.06
C HIS A 55 12.11 -5.15 -6.16
N ASN A 56 11.51 -6.22 -6.69
CA ASN A 56 10.75 -7.21 -5.91
C ASN A 56 9.58 -6.65 -5.09
N ILE A 57 9.00 -5.51 -5.51
CA ILE A 57 7.75 -5.03 -4.91
C ILE A 57 6.64 -6.04 -5.24
N LEU A 58 6.07 -6.67 -4.20
CA LEU A 58 5.12 -7.78 -4.32
C LEU A 58 3.75 -7.30 -4.79
N LYS A 59 3.34 -6.15 -4.27
CA LYS A 59 2.09 -5.48 -4.62
C LYS A 59 2.31 -3.99 -4.51
N TYR A 60 1.72 -3.25 -5.44
CA TYR A 60 1.61 -1.82 -5.39
C TYR A 60 0.14 -1.45 -5.61
N ALA A 61 -0.41 -0.63 -4.71
CA ALA A 61 -1.78 -0.14 -4.80
C ALA A 61 -1.81 1.36 -4.49
N VAL A 62 -2.83 2.03 -5.03
CA VAL A 62 -3.00 3.46 -4.88
C VAL A 62 -4.44 3.74 -4.50
N GLN A 63 -4.66 4.42 -3.38
CA GLN A 63 -5.94 5.03 -3.06
C GLN A 63 -5.87 6.51 -3.44
N LYS A 64 -6.75 6.92 -4.37
CA LYS A 64 -7.01 8.33 -4.62
C LYS A 64 -7.98 8.85 -3.57
N THR A 65 -7.63 9.94 -2.91
CA THR A 65 -8.59 10.66 -2.07
C THR A 65 -9.49 11.51 -2.95
N ASP A 66 -10.80 11.37 -2.80
CA ASP A 66 -11.77 12.26 -3.42
C ASP A 66 -12.24 13.27 -2.36
N PRO A 67 -11.91 14.57 -2.51
CA PRO A 67 -12.33 15.59 -1.56
C PRO A 67 -13.84 15.64 -1.34
N LYS A 68 -14.66 15.29 -2.35
CA LYS A 68 -16.12 15.26 -2.22
C LYS A 68 -16.56 14.13 -1.31
N ILE A 69 -15.98 12.94 -1.46
CA ILE A 69 -16.29 11.78 -0.60
C ILE A 69 -15.82 12.04 0.83
N SER A 70 -14.58 12.54 0.99
CA SER A 70 -13.99 12.82 2.30
C SER A 70 -14.76 13.92 3.06
N SER A 71 -15.15 15.00 2.38
CA SER A 71 -15.91 16.10 3.00
C SER A 71 -17.34 15.72 3.36
N THR A 72 -17.98 14.83 2.57
CA THR A 72 -19.35 14.36 2.84
C THR A 72 -19.47 13.68 4.19
N PHE A 73 -18.40 13.04 4.68
CA PHE A 73 -18.43 12.32 5.96
C PHE A 73 -17.66 13.03 7.09
N GLN A 74 -17.05 14.19 6.81
CA GLN A 74 -16.21 14.87 7.80
C GLN A 74 -17.02 15.39 8.98
N ALA A 75 -18.24 15.90 8.74
CA ALA A 75 -19.11 16.40 9.79
C ALA A 75 -19.49 15.28 10.78
N GLU A 76 -19.73 14.08 10.27
CA GLU A 76 -20.07 12.88 11.02
C GLU A 76 -18.88 12.37 11.84
N VAL A 77 -17.66 12.41 11.28
CA VAL A 77 -16.44 12.04 12.01
C VAL A 77 -16.27 12.90 13.25
N HIS A 78 -16.48 14.21 13.14
CA HIS A 78 -16.38 15.12 14.29
C HIS A 78 -17.46 14.90 15.36
N GLN A 79 -18.62 14.36 14.99
CA GLN A 79 -19.64 13.97 15.98
C GLN A 79 -19.24 12.75 16.80
N VAL A 80 -18.54 11.78 16.18
CA VAL A 80 -18.07 10.57 16.87
C VAL A 80 -16.83 10.87 17.72
N SER A 81 -15.89 11.65 17.17
CA SER A 81 -14.67 12.02 17.86
C SER A 81 -14.18 13.38 17.37
N PRO A 82 -14.37 14.46 18.17
CA PRO A 82 -14.02 15.82 17.76
C PRO A 82 -12.53 16.00 17.41
N SER A 83 -11.64 15.16 17.96
CA SER A 83 -10.19 15.24 17.75
C SER A 83 -9.69 14.51 16.51
N TRP A 84 -10.52 13.70 15.85
CA TRP A 84 -10.11 12.97 14.66
C TRP A 84 -10.06 13.89 13.44
N LYS A 85 -9.09 13.62 12.56
CA LYS A 85 -8.92 14.33 11.30
C LYS A 85 -8.98 13.33 10.16
N VAL A 86 -9.74 13.66 9.13
CA VAL A 86 -9.69 12.94 7.85
C VAL A 86 -8.39 13.35 7.16
N ASN A 87 -7.59 12.38 6.73
CA ASN A 87 -6.37 12.64 5.98
C ASN A 87 -6.73 13.30 4.64
N ASP A 88 -6.09 14.42 4.33
CA ASP A 88 -6.33 15.26 3.17
C ASP A 88 -5.26 15.08 2.08
N CYS A 89 -4.40 14.06 2.19
CA CYS A 89 -3.48 13.69 1.12
C CYS A 89 -4.23 13.36 -0.19
N ASP A 90 -3.63 13.67 -1.33
CA ASP A 90 -4.20 13.36 -2.65
C ASP A 90 -4.14 11.86 -2.97
N LEU A 91 -3.03 11.22 -2.60
CA LEU A 91 -2.77 9.81 -2.88
C LEU A 91 -2.23 9.10 -1.64
N LEU A 92 -2.73 7.90 -1.38
CA LEU A 92 -2.12 6.94 -0.47
C LEU A 92 -1.50 5.82 -1.31
N LEU A 93 -0.18 5.78 -1.35
CA LEU A 93 0.57 4.75 -2.05
C LEU A 93 0.87 3.61 -1.09
N GLU A 94 0.60 2.38 -1.50
CA GLU A 94 0.79 1.19 -0.68
C GLU A 94 1.70 0.19 -1.41
N TYR A 95 2.76 -0.23 -0.74
CA TYR A 95 3.74 -1.20 -1.22
C TYR A 95 3.76 -2.39 -0.27
N TRP A 96 3.82 -3.59 -0.82
CA TRP A 96 4.10 -4.80 -0.06
C TRP A 96 5.45 -5.36 -0.46
N VAL A 97 6.29 -5.62 0.54
CA VAL A 97 7.65 -6.18 0.36
C VAL A 97 7.90 -7.25 1.42
N TYR A 98 8.82 -8.17 1.17
CA TYR A 98 9.31 -9.06 2.24
C TYR A 98 10.45 -8.45 3.04
N ASP A 99 11.11 -7.43 2.48
CA ASP A 99 12.29 -6.79 3.05
C ASP A 99 12.25 -5.28 2.78
N LEU A 100 12.49 -4.46 3.80
CA LEU A 100 12.55 -3.01 3.61
C LEU A 100 13.76 -2.58 2.78
N GLU A 101 14.76 -3.45 2.64
CA GLU A 101 15.89 -3.19 1.74
C GLU A 101 15.45 -3.07 0.28
N ASP A 102 14.40 -3.77 -0.13
CA ASP A 102 13.81 -3.65 -1.47
C ASP A 102 13.30 -2.21 -1.73
N ILE A 103 12.71 -1.56 -0.72
CA ILE A 103 12.28 -0.16 -0.80
C ILE A 103 13.49 0.79 -0.85
N LYS A 104 14.55 0.53 -0.06
CA LYS A 104 15.75 1.37 -0.09
C LYS A 104 16.50 1.28 -1.42
N ASN A 105 16.58 0.08 -1.97
CA ASN A 105 17.18 -0.19 -3.27
C ASN A 105 16.40 0.51 -4.39
N LEU A 106 15.06 0.44 -4.34
CA LEU A 106 14.20 1.22 -5.24
C LEU A 106 14.47 2.72 -5.13
N ALA A 107 14.46 3.26 -3.91
CA ALA A 107 14.64 4.69 -3.67
C ALA A 107 16.02 5.22 -4.08
N SER A 108 17.03 4.34 -4.10
CA SER A 108 18.40 4.66 -4.50
C SER A 108 18.71 4.32 -5.97
N ASP A 109 17.77 3.69 -6.70
CA ASP A 109 17.98 3.33 -8.11
C ASP A 109 18.04 4.62 -8.96
N PRO A 110 19.15 4.87 -9.69
CA PRO A 110 19.24 6.01 -10.59
C PRO A 110 18.12 6.06 -11.62
N GLU A 111 17.67 4.90 -12.11
CA GLU A 111 16.55 4.78 -13.06
C GLU A 111 15.24 5.25 -12.41
N TRP A 112 15.02 4.94 -11.13
CA TRP A 112 13.87 5.43 -10.37
C TRP A 112 13.92 6.95 -10.21
N ILE A 113 15.07 7.48 -9.77
CA ILE A 113 15.27 8.90 -9.52
C ILE A 113 15.10 9.72 -10.81
N GLN A 114 15.69 9.27 -11.91
CA GLN A 114 15.69 10.02 -13.17
C GLN A 114 14.41 9.82 -13.98
N THR A 115 13.90 8.59 -14.03
CA THR A 115 12.79 8.25 -14.92
C THR A 115 11.45 8.46 -14.23
N ALA A 116 11.26 7.89 -13.04
CA ALA A 116 9.98 7.97 -12.34
C ALA A 116 9.82 9.29 -11.59
N LEU A 117 10.85 9.73 -10.87
CA LEU A 117 10.81 10.95 -10.04
C LEU A 117 11.35 12.21 -10.72
N GLY A 118 11.80 12.14 -11.98
CA GLY A 118 12.56 13.21 -12.64
C GLY A 118 11.89 14.59 -12.58
N ASP A 119 10.58 14.65 -12.79
CA ASP A 119 9.76 15.87 -12.66
C ASP A 119 8.91 15.89 -11.37
N GLY A 120 9.08 14.92 -10.47
CA GLY A 120 8.22 14.72 -9.30
C GLY A 120 8.14 15.93 -8.36
N ASN A 121 9.21 16.74 -8.27
CA ASN A 121 9.23 17.96 -7.45
C ASN A 121 8.33 19.09 -7.99
N ASP A 122 7.91 19.02 -9.25
CA ASP A 122 6.95 19.97 -9.83
C ASP A 122 5.50 19.58 -9.47
N TRP A 123 5.29 18.32 -9.13
CA TRP A 123 3.97 17.75 -8.87
C TRP A 123 3.69 17.48 -7.40
N LEU A 124 4.70 17.16 -6.60
CA LEU A 124 4.55 16.70 -5.23
C LEU A 124 5.09 17.71 -4.21
N ASP A 125 4.38 17.83 -3.08
CA ASP A 125 4.88 18.44 -1.86
C ASP A 125 5.34 17.36 -0.90
N THR A 126 6.64 17.03 -0.97
CA THR A 126 7.24 16.01 -0.11
C THR A 126 7.36 16.44 1.35
N SER A 127 7.26 17.74 1.66
CA SER A 127 7.36 18.24 3.04
C SER A 127 6.13 17.88 3.89
N LYS A 128 4.98 17.67 3.25
CA LYS A 128 3.73 17.24 3.88
C LYS A 128 3.56 15.71 3.89
N SER A 129 4.43 14.99 3.19
CA SER A 129 4.28 13.56 3.00
C SER A 129 4.56 12.79 4.30
N THR A 130 3.75 11.77 4.58
CA THR A 130 3.93 10.91 5.77
C THR A 130 4.06 9.45 5.37
N ILE A 131 4.78 8.69 6.20
CA ILE A 131 5.06 7.27 5.96
C ILE A 131 4.53 6.45 7.14
N CYS A 132 3.85 5.35 6.83
CA CYS A 132 3.44 4.33 7.79
C CYS A 132 4.00 2.97 7.36
N ILE A 133 4.66 2.27 8.28
CA ILE A 133 5.25 0.95 8.01
C ILE A 133 4.70 -0.03 9.04
N GLY A 134 4.22 -1.18 8.58
CA GLY A 134 3.67 -2.19 9.46
C GLY A 134 3.25 -3.44 8.72
N TYR A 135 2.24 -4.12 9.24
CA TYR A 135 1.69 -5.32 8.66
C TYR A 135 0.17 -5.26 8.66
N ASP A 136 -0.46 -5.68 7.55
CA ASP A 136 -1.90 -5.88 7.52
C ASP A 136 -2.25 -7.18 8.25
N THR A 137 -3.11 -7.11 9.26
CA THR A 137 -3.80 -8.27 9.84
C THR A 137 -5.28 -8.14 9.51
N THR A 138 -5.80 -9.03 8.66
CA THR A 138 -7.23 -9.09 8.40
C THR A 138 -7.94 -9.75 9.57
N TYR A 139 -8.99 -9.12 10.10
CA TYR A 139 -9.86 -9.67 11.15
C TYR A 139 -11.30 -9.92 10.70
N VAL A 140 -11.71 -9.31 9.59
CA VAL A 140 -12.97 -9.58 8.91
C VAL A 140 -12.69 -9.63 7.41
N GLU A 141 -13.06 -10.72 6.76
CA GLU A 141 -12.91 -10.90 5.31
C GLU A 141 -14.17 -11.51 4.75
N TYR A 142 -14.76 -10.90 3.71
CA TYR A 142 -16.02 -11.35 3.10
C TYR A 142 -17.16 -11.61 4.13
N GLY A 143 -17.24 -10.78 5.16
CA GLY A 143 -18.24 -10.89 6.24
C GLY A 143 -17.95 -11.96 7.29
N ALA A 144 -16.86 -12.73 7.15
CA ALA A 144 -16.43 -13.72 8.15
C ALA A 144 -15.39 -13.15 9.10
N VAL A 145 -15.52 -13.44 10.40
CA VAL A 145 -14.50 -13.10 11.41
C VAL A 145 -13.32 -14.07 11.29
N VAL A 146 -12.12 -13.54 11.12
CA VAL A 146 -10.86 -14.27 10.98
C VAL A 146 -9.84 -13.77 12.01
N ASN A 147 -8.82 -14.57 12.36
CA ASN A 147 -7.72 -14.19 13.26
C ASN A 147 -8.11 -13.63 14.65
N VAL A 148 -9.35 -13.88 15.11
CA VAL A 148 -9.79 -13.56 16.48
C VAL A 148 -9.83 -14.85 17.30
N ALA A 149 -9.20 -14.83 18.48
CA ALA A 149 -9.20 -15.97 19.38
C ALA A 149 -10.62 -16.27 19.90
N GLY A 150 -11.13 -17.47 19.60
CA GLY A 150 -12.20 -18.15 20.33
C GLY A 150 -13.61 -17.56 20.22
N ARG A 151 -14.43 -18.10 19.31
CA ARG A 151 -15.77 -18.56 19.69
C ARG A 151 -15.73 -20.08 19.78
N ARG A 152 -15.45 -20.63 20.97
CA ARG A 152 -15.70 -22.07 21.21
C ARG A 152 -17.18 -22.32 20.89
N ARG A 153 -17.47 -22.95 19.75
CA ARG A 153 -18.79 -23.53 19.51
C ARG A 153 -19.03 -24.52 20.64
N ARG A 154 -19.93 -24.17 21.55
CA ARG A 154 -20.41 -25.07 22.59
C ARG A 154 -21.10 -26.22 21.84
N ARG A 155 -20.39 -27.34 21.61
CA ARG A 155 -21.02 -28.58 21.17
C ARG A 155 -22.03 -28.93 22.24
N SER A 156 -23.31 -28.69 21.97
CA SER A 156 -24.41 -29.25 22.76
C SER A 156 -24.29 -30.76 22.63
N ARG A 157 -23.78 -31.41 23.68
CA ARG A 157 -23.83 -32.85 23.85
C ARG A 157 -25.30 -33.19 24.08
N VAL A 158 -26.02 -33.54 23.02
CA VAL A 158 -27.30 -34.22 23.15
C VAL A 158 -26.96 -35.62 23.63
N SER A 159 -27.09 -35.86 24.94
CA SER A 159 -27.15 -37.21 25.48
C SER A 159 -28.50 -37.79 25.07
N ALA A 160 -28.51 -38.61 24.03
CA ALA A 160 -29.60 -39.56 23.83
C ALA A 160 -29.42 -40.67 24.86
N SER A 161 -30.20 -40.60 25.94
CA SER A 161 -30.55 -41.76 26.74
C SER A 161 -31.49 -42.61 25.89
N PHE A 162 -31.06 -43.83 25.55
CA PHE A 162 -31.95 -44.89 25.12
C PHE A 162 -32.33 -45.68 26.38
N ASP A 163 -33.64 -45.86 26.59
CA ASP A 163 -34.22 -46.78 27.57
C ASP A 163 -33.86 -48.24 27.23
#